data_AF-A0A7X8IJ48-F1
#
_entry.id   AF-A0A7X8IJ48-F1
#
_cell.length_a   1.000
_cell.length_b   1.000
_cell.length_c   1.000
_cell.angle_alpha   90.00
_cell.angle_beta   90.00
_cell.angle_gamma   90.00
#
_symmetry.space_group_name_H-M   'P 1'
#
loop_
_entity.id
_entity.type
_entity.pdbx_description
1 polymer ?
#
loop_
_entity_poly.entity_id
_entity_poly.type
_entity_poly.pdbx_seq_one_letter_code
_entity_poly.pdbx_strand_id
1 'polypeptide(L)'
;HSDDFSDIHLDELQDDVGSYVLSGGKLILSGWKHPSVFSEGFVSRFLPDITLNQHNTAVFKAAHSSQYPSLYPDPTKLAAPWNGMLPMTYTFSGAQSPLYTAQIHEGGFGEGLPAAIHIHAKGEMVLLGFPLYFMEAERVKGFLQSIITQLQTVQEPDGSPSAKLYPNPLRENQILRLQLDNSTLNSLEIFNIRGQKVISLQDLPLSGSGSAQHYQMPMQQLNNLASGCYLLKLNTSAGKMKKKIVIIR
;
A
#
# COMPACT_ATOMS: atom_id res chain seq x y z
N HIS A 1 -0.57 13.52 7.53
CA HIS A 1 -0.12 13.91 8.87
C HIS A 1 -1.33 13.93 9.79
N SER A 2 -1.16 13.63 11.08
CA SER A 2 -2.25 13.56 12.06
C SER A 2 -2.46 14.84 12.87
N ASP A 3 -1.63 15.85 12.63
CA ASP A 3 -1.64 17.14 13.32
C ASP A 3 -1.34 18.30 12.34
N ASP A 4 -1.69 19.52 12.74
CA ASP A 4 -1.39 20.77 12.04
C ASP A 4 -0.66 21.81 12.90
N PHE A 5 0.27 21.36 13.74
CA PHE A 5 1.04 22.18 14.72
C PHE A 5 0.20 22.72 15.90
N SER A 6 -1.04 23.15 15.67
CA SER A 6 -1.98 23.60 16.70
C SER A 6 -2.83 22.47 17.27
N ASP A 7 -3.35 21.60 16.40
CA ASP A 7 -4.36 20.61 16.78
C ASP A 7 -3.98 19.20 16.31
N ILE A 8 -4.39 18.19 17.07
CA ILE A 8 -4.27 16.77 16.70
C ILE A 8 -5.65 16.27 16.27
N HIS A 9 -5.98 16.46 14.99
CA HIS A 9 -7.29 16.05 14.41
C HIS A 9 -7.55 14.54 14.42
N LEU A 10 -6.54 13.75 14.81
CA LEU A 10 -6.69 12.29 14.87
C LEU A 10 -7.63 11.85 15.99
N ASP A 11 -7.84 12.66 17.02
CA ASP A 11 -8.72 12.32 18.15
C ASP A 11 -10.17 12.08 17.71
N GLU A 12 -10.69 12.92 16.82
CA GLU A 12 -12.05 12.86 16.24
C GLU A 12 -12.16 11.86 15.08
N LEU A 13 -11.05 11.47 14.45
CA LEU A 13 -11.04 10.67 13.22
C LEU A 13 -10.63 9.20 13.42
N GLN A 14 -10.46 8.73 14.65
CA GLN A 14 -9.97 7.36 14.91
C GLN A 14 -10.89 6.29 14.35
N ASP A 15 -12.21 6.48 14.43
CA ASP A 15 -13.21 5.54 13.91
C ASP A 15 -13.18 5.48 12.38
N ASP A 16 -12.99 6.62 11.70
CA ASP A 16 -12.87 6.69 10.24
C ASP A 16 -11.57 6.05 9.77
N VAL A 17 -10.45 6.34 10.44
CA VAL A 17 -9.14 5.72 10.20
C VAL A 17 -9.24 4.21 10.40
N GLY A 18 -9.84 3.77 11.50
CA GLY A 18 -10.03 2.37 11.80
C GLY A 18 -10.90 1.68 10.75
N SER A 19 -12.01 2.29 10.35
CA SER A 19 -12.92 1.78 9.32
C SER A 19 -12.24 1.69 7.95
N TYR A 20 -11.43 2.68 7.59
CA TYR A 20 -10.66 2.69 6.35
C TYR A 20 -9.67 1.52 6.30
N VAL A 21 -8.87 1.34 7.34
CA VAL A 21 -7.89 0.24 7.42
C VAL A 21 -8.61 -1.11 7.45
N LEU A 22 -9.70 -1.25 8.23
CA LEU A 22 -10.47 -2.49 8.31
C LEU A 22 -11.22 -2.82 7.01
N SER A 23 -11.39 -1.86 6.10
CA SER A 23 -11.97 -2.05 4.77
C SER A 23 -10.92 -2.38 3.70
N GLY A 24 -9.67 -2.63 4.08
CA GLY A 24 -8.57 -2.93 3.15
C GLY A 24 -7.79 -1.69 2.68
N GLY A 25 -8.04 -0.54 3.30
CA GLY A 25 -7.29 0.69 3.06
C GLY A 25 -5.82 0.58 3.48
N LYS A 26 -4.99 1.47 2.94
CA LYS A 26 -3.55 1.54 3.21
C LYS A 26 -3.19 2.94 3.65
N LEU A 27 -2.59 3.09 4.82
CA LEU A 27 -2.36 4.39 5.44
C LEU A 27 -0.98 4.51 6.07
N ILE A 28 -0.40 5.70 5.99
CA ILE A 28 0.80 6.09 6.74
C ILE A 28 0.39 7.20 7.71
N LEU A 29 0.49 6.93 9.01
CA LEU A 29 0.22 7.89 10.08
C LEU A 29 1.55 8.43 10.64
N SER A 30 1.75 9.73 10.46
CA SER A 30 2.87 10.48 11.01
C SER A 30 2.37 11.79 11.59
N GLY A 31 2.76 12.07 12.81
CA GLY A 31 2.44 13.33 13.46
C GLY A 31 3.20 13.54 14.75
N TRP A 32 3.09 14.74 15.30
CA TRP A 32 3.72 15.11 16.56
C TRP A 32 2.83 14.71 17.74
N LYS A 33 3.37 13.93 18.68
CA LYS A 33 2.68 13.37 19.85
C LYS A 33 1.44 12.50 19.57
N HIS A 34 1.07 12.27 18.31
CA HIS A 34 -0.25 11.75 17.96
C HIS A 34 -0.69 10.42 18.63
N PRO A 35 0.16 9.48 19.10
CA PRO A 35 -0.33 8.34 19.88
C PRO A 35 -0.93 8.74 21.23
N SER A 36 -0.70 9.97 21.72
CA SER A 36 -1.27 10.48 22.98
C SER A 36 -2.78 10.62 22.94
N VAL A 37 -3.39 10.70 21.76
CA VAL A 37 -4.84 10.84 21.61
C VAL A 37 -5.54 9.52 21.32
N PHE A 38 -4.80 8.41 21.18
CA PHE A 38 -5.42 7.12 20.90
C PHE A 38 -6.37 6.68 22.01
N SER A 39 -7.60 6.35 21.62
CA SER A 39 -8.58 5.76 22.51
C SER A 39 -8.18 4.34 22.89
N GLU A 40 -8.66 3.86 24.03
CA GLU A 40 -8.47 2.47 24.46
C GLU A 40 -9.00 1.47 23.42
N GLY A 41 -10.12 1.80 22.76
CA GLY A 41 -10.67 1.02 21.66
C GLY A 41 -9.72 0.91 20.46
N PHE A 42 -9.07 2.02 20.09
CA PHE A 42 -8.10 2.02 19.00
C PHE A 42 -6.84 1.22 19.36
N VAL A 43 -6.31 1.42 20.57
CA VAL A 43 -5.12 0.70 21.05
C VAL A 43 -5.39 -0.81 21.13
N SER A 44 -6.48 -1.21 21.78
CA SER A 44 -6.84 -2.64 21.89
C SER A 44 -7.07 -3.30 20.54
N ARG A 45 -7.58 -2.56 19.55
CA ARG A 45 -7.82 -3.06 18.20
C ARG A 45 -6.54 -3.20 17.36
N PHE A 46 -5.70 -2.17 17.32
CA PHE A 46 -4.60 -2.07 16.35
C PHE A 46 -3.21 -2.28 16.95
N LEU A 47 -3.08 -2.16 18.28
CA LEU A 47 -1.83 -2.20 19.00
C LEU A 47 -1.90 -3.19 20.19
N PRO A 48 -2.47 -4.40 20.03
CA PRO A 48 -2.52 -5.36 21.12
C PRO A 48 -1.10 -5.72 21.56
N ASP A 49 -0.88 -5.81 22.87
CA ASP A 49 0.41 -6.14 23.48
C ASP A 49 1.57 -5.16 23.16
N ILE A 50 1.25 -3.98 22.62
CA ILE A 50 2.23 -2.93 22.33
C ILE A 50 2.12 -1.83 23.39
N THR A 51 3.24 -1.53 24.05
CA THR A 51 3.33 -0.41 25.00
C THR A 51 3.81 0.86 24.28
N LEU A 52 3.04 1.94 24.41
CA LEU A 52 3.35 3.26 23.86
C LEU A 52 4.23 4.04 24.83
N ASN A 53 5.51 4.19 24.51
CA ASN A 53 6.47 4.89 25.35
C ASN A 53 6.66 6.32 24.84
N GLN A 54 6.19 7.31 25.59
CA GLN A 54 6.34 8.72 25.24
C GLN A 54 7.71 9.26 25.67
N HIS A 55 8.37 9.97 24.76
CA HIS A 55 9.63 10.69 25.00
C HIS A 55 9.35 12.19 24.98
N ASN A 56 9.01 12.78 26.14
CA ASN A 56 8.62 14.18 26.21
C ASN A 56 9.78 15.16 25.99
N THR A 57 10.99 14.79 26.38
CA THR A 57 12.20 15.62 26.26
C THR A 57 12.87 15.41 24.90
N ALA A 58 13.72 16.36 24.50
CA ALA A 58 14.46 16.30 23.24
C ALA A 58 15.59 15.27 23.33
N VAL A 59 15.25 14.00 23.03
CA VAL A 59 16.19 12.87 23.13
C VAL A 59 16.26 12.04 21.86
N PHE A 60 15.32 12.18 20.93
CA PHE A 60 15.31 11.40 19.68
C PHE A 60 16.32 11.96 18.68
N LYS A 61 17.34 11.17 18.32
CA LYS A 61 18.43 11.56 17.42
C LYS A 61 18.24 11.07 15.99
N ALA A 62 17.68 9.89 15.82
CA ALA A 62 17.48 9.28 14.50
C ALA A 62 16.48 8.13 14.57
N ALA A 63 15.94 7.79 13.39
CA ALA A 63 15.27 6.53 13.15
C ALA A 63 16.18 5.67 12.24
N HIS A 64 16.63 4.51 12.72
CA HIS A 64 17.46 3.60 11.93
C HIS A 64 16.63 2.47 11.32
N SER A 65 16.94 2.08 10.09
CA SER A 65 16.32 0.95 9.40
C SER A 65 17.35 0.22 8.56
N SER A 66 17.21 -1.11 8.45
CA SER A 66 17.98 -1.94 7.53
C SER A 66 17.38 -1.99 6.12
N GLN A 67 16.13 -1.54 5.95
CA GLN A 67 15.38 -1.62 4.69
C GLN A 67 15.20 -0.25 4.03
N TYR A 68 15.13 0.82 4.82
CA TYR A 68 14.89 2.19 4.36
C TYR A 68 16.08 3.10 4.72
N PRO A 69 16.23 4.26 4.06
CA PRO A 69 17.17 5.26 4.51
C PRO A 69 16.94 5.60 5.98
N SER A 70 18.01 5.64 6.78
CA SER A 70 17.93 6.19 8.13
C SER A 70 17.42 7.62 8.07
N LEU A 71 16.55 8.01 9.00
CA LEU A 71 15.95 9.34 9.07
C LEU A 71 16.58 10.13 10.21
N TYR A 72 16.93 11.38 9.94
CA TYR A 72 17.49 12.30 10.92
C TYR A 72 16.61 13.54 11.04
N PRO A 73 16.45 14.09 12.25
CA PRO A 73 15.89 15.42 12.43
C PRO A 73 16.67 16.44 11.60
N ASP A 74 15.96 17.32 10.89
CA ASP A 74 16.55 18.39 10.11
C ASP A 74 16.92 19.56 11.04
N PRO A 75 18.22 19.88 11.21
CA PRO A 75 18.64 20.93 12.14
C PRO A 75 18.03 22.31 11.85
N THR A 76 17.63 22.56 10.61
CA THR A 76 17.01 23.84 10.21
C THR A 76 15.55 23.97 10.65
N LYS A 77 14.94 22.85 11.04
CA LYS A 77 13.53 22.78 11.47
C LYS A 77 13.37 22.65 12.98
N LEU A 78 14.47 22.58 13.74
CA LEU A 78 14.43 22.37 15.19
C LEU A 78 14.65 23.67 15.94
N ALA A 79 13.97 23.81 17.08
CA ALA A 79 14.24 24.89 18.01
C ALA A 79 15.62 24.69 18.66
N ALA A 80 16.38 25.77 18.83
CA ALA A 80 17.72 25.74 19.43
C ALA A 80 17.79 24.98 20.78
N PRO A 81 16.82 25.10 21.71
CA PRO A 81 16.85 24.37 22.97
C PRO A 81 16.82 22.83 22.83
N TRP A 82 16.41 22.32 21.67
CA TRP A 82 16.36 20.87 21.44
C TRP A 82 17.70 20.27 21.03
N ASN A 83 18.73 21.11 20.80
CA ASN A 83 20.11 20.68 20.54
C ASN A 83 20.23 19.60 19.44
N GLY A 84 19.49 19.77 18.34
CA GLY A 84 19.51 18.83 17.21
C GLY A 84 18.70 17.55 17.42
N MET A 85 17.96 17.43 18.53
CA MET A 85 17.15 16.25 18.86
C MET A 85 15.66 16.58 18.79
N LEU A 86 14.83 15.57 18.54
CA LEU A 86 13.39 15.76 18.47
C LEU A 86 12.75 15.36 19.82
N PRO A 87 11.96 16.25 20.45
CA PRO A 87 11.15 15.88 21.59
C PRO A 87 9.82 15.29 21.13
N MET A 88 9.05 14.80 22.11
CA MET A 88 7.63 14.51 21.95
C MET A 88 7.36 13.44 20.88
N THR A 89 8.21 12.42 20.90
CA THR A 89 8.16 11.23 20.05
C THR A 89 7.70 10.02 20.85
N TYR A 90 7.45 8.91 20.16
CA TYR A 90 7.03 7.64 20.74
C TYR A 90 7.91 6.49 20.26
N THR A 91 8.10 5.49 21.14
CA THR A 91 8.54 4.15 20.76
C THR A 91 7.51 3.10 21.15
N PHE A 92 7.52 1.96 20.48
CA PHE A 92 6.49 0.93 20.54
C PHE A 92 7.08 -0.40 21.04
N SER A 93 7.19 -0.57 22.36
CA SER A 93 7.69 -1.83 22.93
C SER A 93 6.72 -2.97 22.60
N GLY A 94 7.25 -4.17 22.30
CA GLY A 94 6.45 -5.35 22.00
C GLY A 94 6.00 -5.47 20.54
N ALA A 95 6.22 -4.45 19.71
CA ALA A 95 5.86 -4.50 18.29
C ALA A 95 6.71 -5.52 17.52
N GLN A 96 6.05 -6.40 16.76
CA GLN A 96 6.68 -7.52 16.04
C GLN A 96 7.14 -7.17 14.61
N SER A 97 6.66 -6.04 14.06
CA SER A 97 6.97 -5.60 12.68
C SER A 97 7.56 -4.19 12.68
N PRO A 98 8.77 -3.99 13.23
CA PRO A 98 9.43 -2.68 13.21
C PRO A 98 9.88 -2.30 11.80
N LEU A 99 9.63 -1.06 11.41
CA LEU A 99 10.18 -0.44 10.20
C LEU A 99 11.43 0.38 10.52
N TYR A 100 11.44 1.00 11.71
CA TYR A 100 12.55 1.77 12.24
C TYR A 100 12.75 1.48 13.72
N THR A 101 13.99 1.56 14.20
CA THR A 101 14.35 1.61 15.62
C THR A 101 14.83 3.01 16.01
N ALA A 102 14.57 3.42 17.25
CA ALA A 102 14.97 4.73 17.75
C ALA A 102 16.45 4.74 18.14
N GLN A 103 17.14 5.81 17.76
CA GLN A 103 18.39 6.22 18.39
C GLN A 103 18.08 7.38 19.35
N ILE A 104 18.33 7.17 20.62
CA ILE A 104 18.08 8.05 21.75
C ILE A 104 19.40 8.61 22.28
N HIS A 105 19.37 9.84 22.78
CA HIS A 105 20.52 10.48 23.41
C HIS A 105 21.07 9.61 24.54
N GLU A 106 22.39 9.41 24.54
CA GLU A 106 23.13 8.62 25.55
C GLU A 106 22.60 7.19 25.76
N GLY A 107 21.89 6.61 24.78
CA GLY A 107 21.30 5.28 24.91
C GLY A 107 20.22 5.19 26.00
N GLY A 108 19.53 6.31 26.26
CA GLY A 108 18.48 6.41 27.27
C GLY A 108 17.27 5.53 26.99
N PHE A 109 16.25 5.66 27.83
CA PHE A 109 14.99 4.93 27.67
C PHE A 109 14.43 5.11 26.25
N GLY A 110 14.13 4.00 25.56
CA GLY A 110 13.71 4.02 24.16
C GLY A 110 14.77 3.59 23.15
N GLU A 111 16.05 3.55 23.53
CA GLU A 111 17.15 3.13 22.63
C GLU A 111 16.88 1.75 22.04
N GLY A 112 17.00 1.63 20.71
CA GLY A 112 16.81 0.38 19.99
C GLY A 112 15.36 -0.12 19.91
N LEU A 113 14.41 0.52 20.61
CA LEU A 113 13.01 0.16 20.52
C LEU A 113 12.40 0.61 19.19
N PRO A 114 11.34 -0.05 18.71
CA PRO A 114 10.65 0.36 17.48
C PRO A 114 10.18 1.82 17.54
N ALA A 115 10.58 2.63 16.56
CA ALA A 115 10.18 4.04 16.39
C ALA A 115 9.13 4.22 15.29
N ALA A 116 9.00 3.23 14.41
CA ALA A 116 7.92 3.11 13.46
C ALA A 116 7.61 1.63 13.25
N ILE A 117 6.33 1.30 13.11
CA ILE A 117 5.85 -0.08 13.04
C ILE A 117 4.88 -0.25 11.88
N HIS A 118 4.78 -1.48 11.39
CA HIS A 118 3.80 -1.88 10.40
C HIS A 118 2.70 -2.72 11.07
N ILE A 119 1.45 -2.37 10.83
CA ILE A 119 0.28 -3.01 11.40
C ILE A 119 -0.50 -3.65 10.26
N HIS A 120 -0.51 -4.98 10.29
CA HIS A 120 -1.27 -5.81 9.35
C HIS A 120 -2.62 -6.14 9.97
N ALA A 121 -3.70 -5.64 9.37
CA ALA A 121 -5.07 -5.97 9.73
C ALA A 121 -5.80 -6.53 8.49
N LYS A 122 -7.03 -6.09 8.20
CA LYS A 122 -7.64 -6.31 6.87
C LYS A 122 -7.02 -5.44 5.78
N GLY A 123 -6.40 -4.33 6.19
CA GLY A 123 -5.59 -3.43 5.36
C GLY A 123 -4.23 -3.23 6.00
N GLU A 124 -3.53 -2.17 5.58
CA GLU A 124 -2.15 -1.90 6.00
C GLU A 124 -2.07 -0.52 6.68
N MET A 125 -1.42 -0.46 7.84
CA MET A 125 -1.18 0.81 8.52
C MET A 125 0.28 0.92 8.97
N VAL A 126 0.98 1.94 8.49
CA VAL A 126 2.30 2.32 8.97
C VAL A 126 2.13 3.40 10.03
N LEU A 127 2.56 3.10 11.26
CA LEU A 127 2.50 4.03 12.38
C LEU A 127 3.89 4.53 12.73
N LEU A 128 4.12 5.83 12.59
CA LEU A 128 5.37 6.48 12.99
C LEU A 128 5.21 7.17 14.33
N GLY A 129 6.13 6.91 15.25
CA GLY A 129 6.20 7.60 16.56
C GLY A 129 6.78 9.00 16.48
N PHE A 130 7.07 9.49 15.28
CA PHE A 130 7.66 10.80 15.04
C PHE A 130 7.08 11.48 13.79
N PRO A 131 7.05 12.82 13.76
CA PRO A 131 6.64 13.62 12.61
C PRO A 131 7.70 13.63 11.50
N LEU A 132 7.33 13.24 10.27
CA LEU A 132 8.22 13.27 9.12
C LEU A 132 8.60 14.69 8.71
N TYR A 133 7.77 15.69 8.99
CA TYR A 133 8.00 17.07 8.55
C TYR A 133 9.18 17.73 9.27
N PHE A 134 9.58 17.25 10.46
CA PHE A 134 10.81 17.66 11.16
C PHE A 134 12.07 16.92 10.70
N MET A 135 11.97 15.96 9.76
CA MET A 135 13.11 15.17 9.28
C MET A 135 13.71 15.75 7.99
N GLU A 136 14.95 15.33 7.67
CA GLU A 136 15.65 15.70 6.44
C GLU A 136 14.87 15.25 5.18
N ALA A 137 14.58 16.21 4.29
CA ALA A 137 13.61 16.02 3.20
C ALA A 137 13.98 14.90 2.22
N GLU A 138 15.24 14.79 1.79
CA GLU A 138 15.67 13.78 0.82
C GLU A 138 15.54 12.35 1.37
N ARG A 139 15.76 12.16 2.68
CA ARG A 139 15.63 10.86 3.33
C ARG A 139 14.18 10.46 3.52
N VAL A 140 13.32 11.42 3.90
CA VAL A 140 11.87 11.23 3.95
C VAL A 140 11.33 10.86 2.58
N LYS A 141 11.77 11.55 1.53
CA LYS A 141 11.40 11.24 0.14
C LYS A 141 11.79 9.82 -0.24
N GLY A 142 13.02 9.41 0.07
CA GLY A 142 13.48 8.04 -0.15
C GLY A 142 12.64 7.00 0.59
N PHE A 143 12.36 7.23 1.87
CA PHE A 143 11.45 6.37 2.65
C PHE A 143 10.06 6.27 2.01
N LEU A 144 9.42 7.41 1.73
CA LEU A 144 8.07 7.46 1.17
C LEU A 144 8.00 6.77 -0.19
N GLN A 145 8.97 6.97 -1.08
CA GLN A 145 9.03 6.28 -2.37
C GLN A 145 9.08 4.75 -2.20
N SER A 146 9.89 4.25 -1.28
CA SER A 146 10.01 2.82 -1.02
C SER A 146 8.75 2.24 -0.37
N ILE A 147 8.28 2.82 0.74
CA ILE A 147 7.14 2.28 1.49
C ILE A 147 5.83 2.38 0.71
N ILE A 148 5.60 3.46 -0.04
CA ILE A 148 4.38 3.59 -0.87
C ILE A 148 4.38 2.52 -1.96
N THR A 149 5.54 2.25 -2.58
CA THR A 149 5.64 1.18 -3.59
C THR A 149 5.31 -0.18 -2.96
N GLN A 150 5.86 -0.48 -1.79
CA GLN A 150 5.56 -1.71 -1.07
C GLN A 150 4.08 -1.81 -0.69
N LEU A 151 3.51 -0.75 -0.11
CA LEU A 151 2.09 -0.70 0.22
C LEU A 151 1.22 -0.83 -1.04
N GLN A 152 1.60 -0.27 -2.18
CA GLN A 152 0.83 -0.42 -3.43
C GLN A 152 0.98 -1.79 -4.07
N THR A 153 2.01 -2.55 -3.71
CA THR A 153 2.19 -3.91 -4.21
C THR A 153 1.04 -4.74 -3.64
N VAL A 154 0.07 -5.07 -4.49
CA VAL A 154 -0.85 -6.17 -4.19
C VAL A 154 0.04 -7.40 -4.21
N GLN A 155 0.38 -7.94 -3.03
CA GLN A 155 0.73 -9.35 -2.98
C GLN A 155 -0.53 -10.09 -3.43
N GLU A 156 -0.63 -10.31 -4.73
CA GLU A 156 -1.41 -11.40 -5.28
C GLU A 156 -0.93 -12.63 -4.50
N PRO A 157 -1.80 -13.30 -3.71
CA PRO A 157 -1.40 -14.50 -2.99
C PRO A 157 -0.62 -15.42 -3.93
N ASP A 158 0.48 -16.02 -3.48
CA ASP A 158 1.18 -17.02 -4.29
C ASP A 158 0.16 -18.06 -4.78
N GLY A 159 -0.01 -18.18 -6.10
CA GLY A 159 -1.05 -19.00 -6.73
C GLY A 159 -2.32 -18.27 -7.20
N SER A 160 -2.40 -16.95 -7.06
CA SER A 160 -3.52 -16.17 -7.60
C SER A 160 -3.48 -16.14 -9.13
N PRO A 161 -4.64 -16.18 -9.80
CA PRO A 161 -4.69 -16.17 -11.24
C PRO A 161 -4.09 -14.85 -11.75
N SER A 162 -3.10 -14.94 -12.63
CA SER A 162 -2.55 -13.77 -13.32
C SER A 162 -2.86 -13.86 -14.80
N ALA A 163 -3.04 -12.69 -15.44
CA ALA A 163 -3.36 -12.61 -16.86
C ALA A 163 -2.52 -11.52 -17.57
N LYS A 164 -1.87 -11.90 -18.67
CA LYS A 164 -1.17 -11.01 -19.60
C LYS A 164 -1.95 -10.91 -20.90
N LEU A 165 -2.13 -9.69 -21.40
CA LEU A 165 -2.86 -9.40 -22.64
C LEU A 165 -1.96 -8.62 -23.60
N TYR A 166 -1.79 -9.13 -24.81
CA TYR A 166 -0.99 -8.48 -25.83
C TYR A 166 -1.44 -8.87 -27.24
N PRO A 167 -1.35 -7.97 -28.24
CA PRO A 167 -0.96 -6.58 -28.10
C PRO A 167 -2.08 -5.72 -27.47
N ASN A 168 -1.69 -4.63 -26.81
CA ASN A 168 -2.60 -3.64 -26.26
C ASN A 168 -1.91 -2.26 -26.33
N PRO A 169 -2.31 -1.34 -27.22
CA PRO A 169 -3.53 -1.36 -28.04
C PRO A 169 -3.56 -2.44 -29.13
N LEU A 170 -4.75 -2.94 -29.42
CA LEU A 170 -5.06 -3.92 -30.46
C LEU A 170 -5.49 -3.20 -31.74
N ARG A 171 -4.81 -3.48 -32.85
CA ARG A 171 -5.08 -2.91 -34.18
C ARG A 171 -5.77 -3.89 -35.11
N GLU A 172 -6.24 -3.40 -36.27
CA GLU A 172 -6.75 -4.25 -37.34
C GLU A 172 -5.74 -5.35 -37.73
N ASN A 173 -6.25 -6.53 -38.06
CA ASN A 173 -5.48 -7.74 -38.43
C ASN A 173 -4.54 -8.29 -37.35
N GLN A 174 -4.59 -7.80 -36.11
CA GLN A 174 -3.87 -8.41 -34.98
C GLN A 174 -4.69 -9.52 -34.31
N ILE A 175 -4.04 -10.35 -33.50
CA ILE A 175 -4.70 -11.37 -32.68
C ILE A 175 -4.43 -11.00 -31.22
N LEU A 176 -5.49 -10.85 -30.43
CA LEU A 176 -5.33 -10.64 -28.99
C LEU A 176 -4.95 -11.97 -28.35
N ARG A 177 -3.79 -11.99 -27.70
CA ARG A 177 -3.29 -13.14 -26.95
C ARG A 177 -3.50 -12.87 -25.47
N LEU A 178 -4.19 -13.79 -24.83
CA LEU A 178 -4.36 -13.87 -23.39
C LEU A 178 -3.52 -15.04 -22.89
N GLN A 179 -2.56 -14.76 -22.03
CA GLN A 179 -1.84 -15.77 -21.24
C GLN A 179 -2.36 -15.70 -19.81
N LEU A 180 -2.72 -16.85 -19.26
CA LEU A 180 -3.18 -17.05 -17.90
C LEU A 180 -2.18 -17.92 -17.16
N ASP A 181 -1.71 -17.43 -16.02
CA ASP A 181 -0.82 -18.19 -15.15
C ASP A 181 -1.65 -18.69 -13.94
N ASN A 182 -1.41 -19.94 -13.53
CA ASN A 182 -1.99 -20.62 -12.37
C ASN A 182 -3.54 -20.73 -12.35
N SER A 183 -4.20 -20.72 -13.53
CA SER A 183 -5.66 -20.87 -13.61
C SER A 183 -6.14 -21.25 -15.01
N THR A 184 -7.39 -21.70 -15.10
CA THR A 184 -8.07 -22.02 -16.37
C THR A 184 -9.17 -21.00 -16.66
N LEU A 185 -9.29 -20.56 -17.92
CA LEU A 185 -10.35 -19.62 -18.32
C LEU A 185 -11.68 -20.36 -18.50
N ASN A 186 -12.71 -19.94 -17.76
CA ASN A 186 -14.05 -20.50 -17.90
C ASN A 186 -14.90 -19.64 -18.86
N SER A 187 -14.78 -18.31 -18.75
CA SER A 187 -15.46 -17.39 -19.66
C SER A 187 -14.79 -16.02 -19.72
N LEU A 188 -15.06 -15.31 -20.81
CA LEU A 188 -14.57 -13.96 -21.05
C LEU A 188 -15.75 -13.05 -21.39
N GLU A 189 -15.89 -11.95 -20.67
CA GLU A 189 -16.88 -10.91 -20.93
C GLU A 189 -16.16 -9.59 -21.23
N ILE A 190 -16.66 -8.83 -22.22
CA ILE A 190 -16.15 -7.49 -22.55
C ILE A 190 -17.23 -6.46 -22.27
N PHE A 191 -16.85 -5.39 -21.60
CA PHE A 191 -17.71 -4.26 -21.26
C PHE A 191 -17.16 -2.97 -21.87
N ASN A 192 -18.05 -2.08 -22.29
CA ASN A 192 -17.66 -0.70 -22.63
C ASN A 192 -17.40 0.14 -21.36
N ILE A 193 -16.92 1.37 -21.52
CA ILE A 193 -16.66 2.28 -20.38
C ILE A 193 -17.91 2.68 -19.59
N ARG A 194 -19.12 2.48 -20.15
CA ARG A 194 -20.40 2.70 -19.46
C ARG A 194 -20.83 1.47 -18.63
N GLY A 195 -20.00 0.42 -18.59
CA GLY A 195 -20.30 -0.83 -17.88
C GLY A 195 -21.29 -1.74 -18.60
N GLN A 196 -21.63 -1.46 -19.87
CA GLN A 196 -22.53 -2.32 -20.64
C GLN A 196 -21.74 -3.48 -21.24
N LYS A 197 -22.25 -4.71 -21.09
CA LYS A 197 -21.64 -5.90 -21.69
C LYS A 197 -21.86 -5.88 -23.21
N VAL A 198 -20.77 -5.94 -23.96
CA VAL A 198 -20.78 -5.92 -25.44
C VAL A 198 -20.42 -7.28 -26.04
N ILE A 199 -19.65 -8.11 -25.34
CA ILE A 199 -19.27 -9.46 -25.78
C ILE A 199 -19.30 -10.41 -24.59
N SER A 200 -19.72 -11.65 -24.83
CA SER A 200 -19.70 -12.75 -23.86
C SER A 200 -19.28 -14.02 -24.59
N LEU A 201 -18.15 -14.61 -24.20
CA LEU A 201 -17.62 -15.85 -24.75
C LEU A 201 -17.55 -16.93 -23.66
N GLN A 202 -18.00 -18.13 -24.02
CA GLN A 202 -17.92 -19.35 -23.21
C GLN A 202 -17.22 -20.43 -24.04
N ASP A 203 -16.82 -21.54 -23.40
CA ASP A 203 -16.22 -22.71 -24.05
C ASP A 203 -15.03 -22.36 -24.97
N LEU A 204 -14.11 -21.58 -24.42
CA LEU A 204 -12.98 -21.04 -25.16
C LEU A 204 -11.95 -22.14 -25.48
N PRO A 205 -11.48 -22.26 -26.73
CA PRO A 205 -10.43 -23.22 -27.09
C PRO A 205 -9.10 -22.77 -26.48
N LEU A 206 -8.78 -23.31 -25.31
CA LEU A 206 -7.51 -23.06 -24.62
C LEU A 206 -6.41 -23.95 -25.17
N SER A 207 -5.19 -23.40 -25.19
CA SER A 207 -3.96 -24.08 -25.58
C SER A 207 -2.92 -23.94 -24.49
N GLY A 208 -2.10 -24.98 -24.25
CA GLY A 208 -1.09 -24.99 -23.18
C GLY A 208 -1.29 -26.13 -22.18
N SER A 209 -0.23 -26.50 -21.47
CA SER A 209 -0.21 -27.53 -20.44
C SER A 209 0.53 -27.04 -19.19
N GLY A 210 0.09 -27.48 -18.00
CA GLY A 210 0.69 -27.07 -16.73
C GLY A 210 0.18 -25.71 -16.22
N SER A 211 1.08 -24.87 -15.72
CA SER A 211 0.78 -23.63 -15.02
C SER A 211 0.46 -22.43 -15.92
N ALA A 212 0.57 -22.55 -17.25
CA ALA A 212 0.26 -21.48 -18.19
C ALA A 212 -0.74 -21.94 -19.27
N GLN A 213 -1.85 -21.20 -19.40
CA GLN A 213 -2.89 -21.39 -20.41
C GLN A 213 -2.93 -20.20 -21.37
N HIS A 214 -3.15 -20.45 -22.66
CA HIS A 214 -3.18 -19.45 -23.70
C HIS A 214 -4.51 -19.49 -24.45
N TYR A 215 -5.09 -18.30 -24.65
CA TYR A 215 -6.24 -18.09 -25.51
C TYR A 215 -5.89 -17.05 -26.58
N GLN A 216 -6.23 -17.35 -27.83
CA GLN A 216 -6.10 -16.43 -28.95
C GLN A 216 -7.50 -16.00 -29.40
N MET A 217 -7.77 -14.71 -29.31
CA MET A 217 -9.00 -14.10 -29.79
C MET A 217 -8.74 -13.41 -31.13
N PRO A 218 -9.26 -13.94 -32.25
CA PRO A 218 -9.17 -13.30 -33.55
C PRO A 218 -9.96 -11.98 -33.57
N MET A 219 -9.47 -10.98 -34.31
CA MET A 219 -10.15 -9.69 -34.43
C MET A 219 -11.57 -9.79 -35.00
N GLN A 220 -11.89 -10.84 -35.75
CA GLN A 220 -13.25 -11.11 -36.23
C GLN A 220 -14.28 -11.15 -35.09
N GLN A 221 -13.90 -11.61 -33.90
CA GLN A 221 -14.77 -11.63 -32.72
C GLN A 221 -14.98 -10.23 -32.12
N LEU A 222 -14.16 -9.24 -32.50
CA LEU A 222 -14.18 -7.85 -32.05
C LEU A 222 -14.59 -6.86 -33.16
N ASN A 223 -14.91 -7.34 -34.37
CA ASN A 223 -15.17 -6.51 -35.55
C ASN A 223 -16.37 -5.56 -35.43
N ASN A 224 -17.23 -5.71 -34.41
CA ASN A 224 -18.35 -4.80 -34.17
C ASN A 224 -18.05 -3.74 -33.10
N LEU A 225 -16.86 -3.75 -32.50
CA LEU A 225 -16.44 -2.78 -31.47
C LEU A 225 -15.74 -1.58 -32.11
N ALA A 226 -16.27 -0.38 -31.91
CA ALA A 226 -15.62 0.87 -32.30
C ALA A 226 -14.27 1.05 -31.60
N SER A 227 -13.40 1.87 -32.16
CA SER A 227 -12.14 2.27 -31.51
C SER A 227 -12.42 2.88 -30.14
N GLY A 228 -11.69 2.45 -29.12
CA GLY A 228 -11.94 2.88 -27.75
C GLY A 228 -11.40 1.94 -26.68
N CYS A 229 -11.70 2.28 -25.43
CA CYS A 229 -11.30 1.52 -24.24
C CYS A 229 -12.42 0.56 -23.83
N TYR A 230 -12.04 -0.68 -23.49
CA TYR A 230 -12.95 -1.72 -23.02
C TYR A 230 -12.36 -2.43 -21.80
N LEU A 231 -13.25 -2.98 -20.97
CA LEU A 231 -12.91 -3.77 -19.80
C LEU A 231 -13.21 -5.24 -20.06
N LEU A 232 -12.19 -6.08 -19.96
CA LEU A 232 -12.31 -7.53 -19.98
C LEU A 232 -12.51 -8.01 -18.56
N LYS A 233 -13.52 -8.85 -18.37
CA LYS A 233 -13.71 -9.63 -17.16
C LYS A 233 -13.44 -11.09 -17.50
N LEU A 234 -12.42 -11.65 -16.86
CA LEU A 234 -12.01 -13.04 -17.02
C LEU A 234 -12.56 -13.81 -15.82
N ASN A 235 -13.44 -14.78 -16.07
CA ASN A 235 -13.87 -15.71 -15.04
C ASN A 235 -13.02 -16.96 -15.19
N THR A 236 -12.25 -17.28 -14.16
CA THR A 236 -11.29 -18.39 -14.16
C THR A 236 -11.61 -19.36 -13.04
N SER A 237 -11.01 -20.55 -13.04
CA SER A 237 -11.18 -21.54 -11.97
C SER A 237 -10.72 -21.01 -10.60
N ALA A 238 -9.69 -20.17 -10.57
CA ALA A 238 -9.18 -19.55 -9.34
C ALA A 238 -9.86 -18.22 -8.97
N GLY A 239 -10.83 -17.72 -9.75
CA GLY A 239 -11.56 -16.49 -9.44
C GLY A 239 -11.77 -15.54 -10.62
N LYS A 240 -12.10 -14.29 -10.32
CA LYS A 240 -12.46 -13.26 -11.31
C LYS A 240 -11.35 -12.21 -11.42
N MET A 241 -10.90 -11.94 -12.63
CA MET A 241 -9.96 -10.86 -12.93
C MET A 241 -10.56 -9.83 -13.87
N LYS A 242 -10.03 -8.60 -13.82
CA LYS A 242 -10.36 -7.54 -14.76
C LYS A 242 -9.10 -7.05 -15.47
N LYS A 243 -9.21 -6.77 -16.76
CA LYS A 243 -8.14 -6.19 -17.56
C LYS A 243 -8.70 -5.12 -18.49
N LYS A 244 -7.85 -4.19 -18.92
CA LYS A 244 -8.19 -3.14 -19.87
C LYS A 244 -7.66 -3.51 -21.24
N ILE A 245 -8.45 -3.32 -22.30
CA ILE A 245 -7.96 -3.33 -23.68
C ILE A 245 -8.30 -2.00 -24.37
N VAL A 246 -7.46 -1.60 -25.31
CA VAL A 246 -7.69 -0.47 -26.18
C VAL A 246 -7.74 -1.00 -27.61
N ILE A 247 -8.82 -0.72 -28.33
CA ILE A 247 -9.00 -1.09 -29.74
C ILE A 247 -8.77 0.16 -30.58
N ILE A 248 -7.93 0.06 -31.61
CA ILE A 248 -7.66 1.12 -32.59
C ILE A 248 -7.96 0.53 -33.97
N ARG A 249 -8.73 1.26 -34.78
CA ARG A 249 -8.94 0.94 -36.19
C ARG A 249 -8.16 1.96 -37.00
#